data_AF-A0A9D6ZT96-F1
#
_entry.id   AF-A0A9D6ZT96-F1
#
_cell.length_a   1.000
_cell.length_b   1.000
_cell.length_c   1.000
_cell.angle_alpha   90.00
_cell.angle_beta   90.00
_cell.angle_gamma   90.00
#
_symmetry.space_group_name_H-M   'P 1'
#
loop_
_entity.id
_entity.type
_entity.pdbx_description
1 polymer ?
#
loop_
_entity_poly.entity_id
_entity_poly.type
_entity_poly.pdbx_seq_one_letter_code
_entity_poly.pdbx_strand_id
1 'polypeptide(L)'
;MIESILGVLSGLATIAFARLIRGERWFYALVLVSLPLIYAAFALEAGARTVVHTELVYGLPWIVVGVLALAAGFPFSANLVALLWLAHAGYDLLHAGLVTNPGVPGWYPLWCAAIDVVVAVYLVWLARRLPAGNLRRAR
;
A
#
# COMPACT_ATOMS: atom_id res chain seq x y z
N MET A 1 -11.27 15.66 7.10
CA MET A 1 -10.14 16.08 7.98
C MET A 1 -9.89 15.06 9.07
N ILE A 2 -10.93 14.45 9.64
CA ILE A 2 -10.78 13.39 10.65
C ILE A 2 -10.15 12.14 10.01
N GLU A 3 -10.54 11.81 8.78
CA GLU A 3 -10.08 10.66 7.99
C GLU A 3 -8.56 10.69 7.78
N SER A 4 -8.00 11.84 7.40
CA SER A 4 -6.57 11.99 7.19
C SER A 4 -5.78 11.94 8.50
N ILE A 5 -6.32 12.48 9.60
CA ILE A 5 -5.70 12.35 10.93
C ILE A 5 -5.66 10.89 11.35
N LEU A 6 -6.79 10.17 11.23
CA LEU A 6 -6.86 8.75 11.54
C LEU A 6 -5.95 7.91 10.62
N GLY A 7 -5.83 8.30 9.35
CA GLY A 7 -4.92 7.67 8.41
C GLY A 7 -3.45 7.87 8.80
N VAL A 8 -3.05 9.08 9.18
CA VAL A 8 -1.69 9.34 9.70
C VAL A 8 -1.40 8.51 10.95
N LEU A 9 -2.32 8.46 11.91
CA LEU A 9 -2.18 7.64 13.11
C LEU A 9 -2.09 6.14 12.76
N SER A 10 -2.87 5.68 11.80
CA SER A 10 -2.85 4.29 11.32
C SER A 10 -1.54 3.96 10.60
N GLY A 11 -0.97 4.89 9.82
CA GLY A 11 0.35 4.75 9.19
C GLY A 11 1.48 4.67 10.21
N LEU A 12 1.44 5.51 11.24
CA LEU A 12 2.38 5.43 12.37
C LEU A 12 2.24 4.10 13.13
N ALA A 13 1.01 3.66 13.38
CA ALA A 13 0.72 2.37 14.00
C ALA A 13 1.21 1.19 13.14
N THR A 14 1.07 1.28 11.82
CA THR A 14 1.56 0.30 10.84
C THR A 14 3.08 0.17 10.93
N ILE A 15 3.80 1.29 11.00
CA ILE A 15 5.26 1.31 11.18
C ILE A 15 5.65 0.73 12.54
N ALA A 16 4.99 1.17 13.62
CA ALA A 16 5.26 0.68 14.97
C ALA A 16 5.04 -0.84 15.07
N PHE A 17 3.95 -1.33 14.48
CA PHE A 17 3.62 -2.75 14.43
C PHE A 17 4.67 -3.54 13.64
N ALA A 18 5.04 -3.07 12.44
CA ALA A 18 6.08 -3.72 11.62
C ALA A 18 7.40 -3.85 12.39
N ARG A 19 7.79 -2.82 13.14
CA ARG A 19 9.00 -2.85 13.99
C ARG A 19 8.85 -3.80 15.17
N LEU A 20 7.69 -3.81 15.84
CA LEU A 20 7.40 -4.67 16.98
C LEU A 20 7.54 -6.15 16.63
N ILE A 21 7.02 -6.56 15.48
CA ILE A 21 7.07 -7.95 15.02
C ILE A 21 8.36 -8.28 14.24
N ARG A 22 9.32 -7.35 14.15
CA ARG A 22 10.54 -7.48 13.30
C ARG A 22 10.19 -7.84 11.85
N GLY A 23 9.11 -7.24 11.37
CA GLY A 23 8.49 -7.48 10.08
C GLY A 23 8.90 -6.48 9.00
N GLU A 24 9.76 -5.51 9.30
CA GLU A 24 10.13 -4.44 8.35
C GLU A 24 10.61 -4.97 6.99
N ARG A 25 11.21 -6.16 6.98
CA ARG A 25 11.73 -6.83 5.77
C ARG A 25 10.68 -7.42 4.83
N TRP A 26 9.42 -7.56 5.25
CA TRP A 26 8.36 -8.20 4.46
C TRP A 26 6.99 -7.50 4.60
N PHE A 27 6.67 -6.97 5.78
CA PHE A 27 5.33 -6.49 6.12
C PHE A 27 4.85 -5.39 5.18
N TYR A 28 5.69 -4.40 4.89
CA TYR A 28 5.31 -3.31 3.98
C TYR A 28 5.03 -3.78 2.56
N ALA A 29 5.73 -4.80 2.07
CA ALA A 29 5.49 -5.39 0.76
C ALA A 29 4.24 -6.28 0.78
N LEU A 30 3.97 -6.99 1.87
CA LEU A 30 2.74 -7.76 2.03
C LEU A 30 1.51 -6.86 2.05
N VAL A 31 1.54 -5.79 2.84
CA VAL A 31 0.42 -4.84 2.90
C VAL A 31 0.22 -4.18 1.54
N LEU A 32 1.30 -3.82 0.83
CA LEU A 32 1.22 -3.29 -0.54
C LEU A 32 0.44 -4.21 -1.49
N VAL A 33 0.66 -5.54 -1.42
CA VAL A 33 -0.09 -6.53 -2.21
C VAL A 33 -1.57 -6.55 -1.82
N SER A 34 -1.89 -6.33 -0.55
CA SER A 34 -3.28 -6.37 -0.06
C SER A 34 -4.12 -5.16 -0.48
N LEU A 35 -3.51 -4.00 -0.75
CA LEU A 35 -4.23 -2.77 -1.07
C LEU A 35 -5.24 -2.93 -2.23
N PRO A 36 -4.86 -3.40 -3.43
CA PRO A 36 -5.83 -3.61 -4.51
C PRO A 36 -6.83 -4.74 -4.23
N LEU A 37 -6.48 -5.71 -3.38
CA LEU A 37 -7.39 -6.79 -2.99
C LEU A 37 -8.53 -6.28 -2.11
N ILE A 38 -8.29 -5.23 -1.31
CA ILE A 38 -9.33 -4.57 -0.50
C ILE A 38 -10.34 -3.86 -1.42
N TYR A 39 -9.88 -3.15 -2.46
CA TYR A 39 -10.76 -2.55 -3.46
C TYR A 39 -11.59 -3.57 -4.24
N ALA A 40 -10.96 -4.68 -4.64
CA ALA A 40 -11.65 -5.82 -5.24
C ALA A 40 -12.69 -6.44 -4.28
N ALA A 41 -12.38 -6.52 -2.98
CA ALA A 41 -13.32 -7.00 -1.97
C ALA A 41 -14.51 -6.04 -1.79
N PHE A 42 -14.30 -4.72 -1.78
CA PHE A 42 -15.40 -3.75 -1.76
C PHE A 42 -16.35 -3.94 -2.96
N ALA A 43 -15.80 -4.12 -4.16
CA ALA A 43 -16.62 -4.41 -5.35
C ALA A 43 -17.40 -5.72 -5.20
N LEU A 44 -16.78 -6.76 -4.61
CA LEU A 44 -17.42 -8.05 -4.39
C LEU A 44 -18.59 -7.94 -3.40
N GLU A 45 -18.40 -7.26 -2.26
CA GLU A 45 -19.43 -7.02 -1.25
C GLU A 45 -20.62 -6.22 -1.81
N ALA A 46 -20.36 -5.31 -2.75
CA ALA A 46 -21.40 -4.57 -3.46
C ALA A 46 -22.06 -5.36 -4.63
N GLY A 47 -21.69 -6.62 -4.85
CA GLY A 47 -22.20 -7.44 -5.94
C GLY A 47 -21.70 -7.05 -7.35
N ALA A 48 -20.73 -6.12 -7.44
CA ALA A 48 -20.22 -5.55 -8.68
C ALA A 48 -19.07 -6.39 -9.27
N ARG A 49 -19.37 -7.63 -9.69
CA ARG A 49 -18.36 -8.61 -10.16
C ARG A 49 -17.47 -8.12 -11.31
N THR A 50 -18.02 -7.34 -12.24
CA THR A 50 -17.24 -6.78 -13.35
C THR A 50 -16.21 -5.75 -12.86
N VAL A 51 -16.51 -5.02 -11.79
CA VAL A 51 -15.60 -4.04 -11.18
C VAL A 51 -14.45 -4.74 -10.48
N VAL A 52 -14.66 -5.92 -9.88
CA VAL A 52 -13.59 -6.74 -9.27
C VAL A 52 -12.44 -6.96 -10.26
N HIS A 53 -12.76 -7.34 -11.51
CA HIS A 53 -11.73 -7.54 -12.54
C HIS A 53 -10.98 -6.25 -12.85
N THR A 54 -11.69 -5.13 -12.97
CA THR A 54 -11.08 -3.81 -13.20
C THR A 54 -10.12 -3.44 -12.06
N GLU A 55 -10.56 -3.57 -10.81
CA GLU A 55 -9.73 -3.29 -9.62
C GLU A 55 -8.44 -4.13 -9.61
N LEU A 56 -8.53 -5.42 -9.94
CA LEU A 56 -7.37 -6.29 -10.01
C LEU A 56 -6.41 -5.91 -11.14
N VAL A 57 -6.93 -5.51 -12.31
CA VAL A 57 -6.10 -5.07 -13.45
C VAL A 57 -5.35 -3.79 -13.12
N TYR A 58 -6.02 -2.79 -12.55
CA TYR A 58 -5.35 -1.56 -12.08
C TYR A 58 -4.37 -1.86 -10.93
N GLY A 59 -4.68 -2.83 -10.08
CA GLY A 59 -3.86 -3.27 -8.96
C GLY A 59 -2.62 -4.11 -9.32
N LEU A 60 -2.50 -4.60 -10.56
CA LEU A 60 -1.41 -5.50 -10.98
C LEU A 60 0.00 -4.98 -10.63
N PRO A 61 0.36 -3.70 -10.84
CA PRO A 61 1.69 -3.20 -10.49
C PRO A 61 2.03 -3.40 -9.01
N TRP A 62 1.08 -3.15 -8.10
CA TRP A 62 1.24 -3.35 -6.66
C TRP A 62 1.42 -4.81 -6.29
N ILE A 63 0.57 -5.68 -6.86
CA ILE A 63 0.63 -7.13 -6.61
C ILE A 63 1.96 -7.70 -7.09
N VAL A 64 2.33 -7.46 -8.34
CA VAL A 64 3.53 -8.04 -8.95
C VAL A 64 4.78 -7.57 -8.23
N VAL A 65 4.94 -6.25 -8.05
CA VAL A 65 6.15 -5.71 -7.42
C VAL A 65 6.20 -6.06 -5.93
N GLY A 66 5.07 -6.04 -5.24
CA GLY A 66 4.99 -6.46 -3.84
C GLY A 66 5.40 -7.92 -3.65
N VAL A 67 4.91 -8.83 -4.49
CA VAL A 67 5.31 -10.24 -4.49
C VAL A 67 6.79 -10.42 -4.82
N LEU A 68 7.33 -9.69 -5.80
CA LEU A 68 8.77 -9.74 -6.12
C LEU A 68 9.64 -9.24 -4.96
N ALA A 69 9.23 -8.17 -4.29
CA ALA A 69 9.92 -7.63 -3.13
C ALA A 69 9.92 -8.62 -1.95
N LEU A 70 8.79 -9.31 -1.73
CA LEU A 70 8.67 -10.40 -0.74
C LEU A 70 9.57 -11.61 -1.08
N ALA A 71 9.49 -12.09 -2.31
CA ALA A 71 10.06 -13.38 -2.70
C ALA A 71 11.57 -13.33 -2.97
N ALA A 72 12.06 -12.26 -3.61
CA ALA A 72 13.42 -12.24 -4.18
C ALA A 72 14.36 -11.21 -3.53
N GLY A 73 13.85 -10.06 -3.06
CA GLY A 73 14.66 -8.99 -2.45
C GLY A 73 15.84 -8.53 -3.29
N PHE A 74 15.59 -7.55 -4.15
CA PHE A 74 16.59 -6.94 -5.03
C PHE A 74 17.13 -5.62 -4.45
N PRO A 75 18.25 -5.09 -4.98
CA PRO A 75 18.70 -3.72 -4.67
C PRO A 75 17.56 -2.72 -4.85
N PHE A 76 17.59 -1.58 -4.16
CA PHE A 76 16.58 -0.51 -4.21
C PHE A 76 15.11 -0.92 -3.93
N SER A 77 14.83 -2.17 -3.57
CA SER A 77 13.46 -2.67 -3.33
C SER A 77 12.71 -1.85 -2.28
N ALA A 78 13.38 -1.31 -1.25
CA ALA A 78 12.73 -0.42 -0.28
C ALA A 78 12.23 0.88 -0.92
N ASN A 79 13.02 1.48 -1.83
CA ASN A 79 12.63 2.69 -2.57
C ASN A 79 11.49 2.38 -3.56
N LEU A 80 11.52 1.23 -4.23
CA LEU A 80 10.46 0.86 -5.17
C LEU A 80 9.15 0.58 -4.45
N VAL A 81 9.18 -0.13 -3.31
CA VAL A 81 8.00 -0.33 -2.47
C VAL A 81 7.48 1.02 -1.97
N ALA A 82 8.35 1.93 -1.51
CA ALA A 82 7.95 3.29 -1.12
C ALA A 82 7.26 4.07 -2.24
N LEU A 83 7.80 3.98 -3.47
CA LEU A 83 7.21 4.63 -4.63
C LEU A 83 5.81 4.10 -4.92
N LEU A 84 5.58 2.79 -4.81
CA LEU A 84 4.26 2.21 -5.03
C LEU A 84 3.28 2.54 -3.91
N TRP A 85 3.71 2.63 -2.66
CA TRP A 85 2.87 3.20 -1.59
C TRP A 85 2.44 4.63 -1.96
N LEU A 86 3.38 5.49 -2.37
CA LEU A 86 3.03 6.86 -2.77
C LEU A 86 2.14 6.91 -4.01
N ALA A 87 2.36 6.02 -4.98
CA ALA A 87 1.51 5.90 -6.16
C ALA A 87 0.10 5.43 -5.77
N HIS A 88 -0.03 4.57 -4.75
CA HIS A 88 -1.33 4.14 -4.23
C HIS A 88 -2.07 5.32 -3.60
N ALA A 89 -1.39 6.17 -2.84
CA ALA A 89 -2.00 7.39 -2.31
C ALA A 89 -2.58 8.27 -3.44
N GLY A 90 -1.87 8.37 -4.56
CA GLY A 90 -2.37 9.05 -5.76
C GLY A 90 -3.57 8.33 -6.38
N TYR A 91 -3.53 7.01 -6.45
CA TYR A 91 -4.63 6.17 -6.93
C TYR A 91 -5.89 6.38 -6.09
N ASP A 92 -5.80 6.36 -4.76
CA ASP A 92 -6.91 6.62 -3.84
C ASP A 92 -7.58 7.99 -4.11
N LEU A 93 -6.79 9.04 -4.29
CA LEU A 93 -7.32 10.39 -4.54
C LEU A 93 -7.97 10.55 -5.92
N LEU A 94 -7.58 9.72 -6.90
CA LEU A 94 -8.10 9.73 -8.26
C LEU A 94 -9.12 8.60 -8.51
N HIS A 95 -9.32 7.70 -7.54
CA HIS A 95 -10.03 6.42 -7.71
C HIS A 95 -11.42 6.60 -8.30
N ALA A 96 -12.21 7.50 -7.72
CA ALA A 96 -13.59 7.75 -8.16
C ALA A 96 -13.71 8.20 -9.62
N GLY A 97 -12.64 8.78 -10.20
CA GLY A 97 -12.57 9.16 -11.62
C GLY A 97 -12.03 8.05 -12.54
N LEU A 98 -11.36 7.04 -11.97
CA LEU A 98 -10.77 5.91 -12.71
C LEU A 98 -11.68 4.68 -12.71
N VAL A 99 -12.30 4.37 -11.57
CA VAL A 99 -13.13 3.17 -11.37
C VAL A 99 -14.38 3.53 -10.58
N THR A 100 -15.55 3.29 -11.16
CA THR A 100 -16.83 3.41 -10.44
C THR A 100 -17.07 2.16 -9.61
N ASN A 101 -16.62 2.18 -8.35
CA ASN A 101 -16.81 1.07 -7.41
C ASN A 101 -17.83 1.46 -6.32
N PRO A 102 -19.08 0.94 -6.39
CA PRO A 102 -20.14 1.31 -5.45
C PRO A 102 -19.90 0.79 -4.03
N GLY A 103 -18.95 -0.14 -3.83
CA GLY A 103 -18.63 -0.70 -2.52
C GLY A 103 -17.63 0.11 -1.71
N VAL A 104 -16.91 1.06 -2.34
CA VAL A 104 -15.88 1.84 -1.65
C VAL A 104 -16.55 2.86 -0.72
N PRO A 105 -16.31 2.79 0.61
CA PRO A 105 -16.85 3.79 1.52
C PRO A 105 -16.23 5.16 1.25
N GLY A 106 -17.03 6.24 1.29
CA GLY A 106 -16.56 7.59 0.94
C GLY A 106 -15.40 8.12 1.80
N TRP A 107 -15.20 7.60 3.02
CA TRP A 107 -14.10 7.97 3.91
C TRP A 107 -12.79 7.21 3.62
N TYR A 108 -12.87 6.06 2.95
CA TYR A 108 -11.77 5.12 2.82
C TYR A 108 -10.59 5.65 2.01
N PRO A 109 -10.79 6.26 0.82
CA PRO A 109 -9.65 6.67 -0.01
C PRO A 109 -8.77 7.74 0.66
N LEU A 110 -9.36 8.75 1.30
CA LEU A 110 -8.57 9.79 1.98
C LEU A 110 -7.84 9.24 3.22
N TRP A 111 -8.45 8.29 3.93
CA TRP A 111 -7.81 7.61 5.05
C TRP A 111 -6.63 6.75 4.59
N CYS A 112 -6.81 5.94 3.54
CA CYS A 112 -5.78 5.06 2.97
C CYS A 112 -4.62 5.88 2.39
N ALA A 113 -4.90 6.93 1.61
CA ALA A 113 -3.88 7.81 1.06
C ALA A 113 -2.99 8.45 2.15
N ALA A 114 -3.56 8.78 3.30
CA ALA A 114 -2.81 9.32 4.43
C ALA A 114 -1.89 8.26 5.09
N ILE A 115 -2.33 6.99 5.20
CA ILE A 115 -1.47 5.87 5.62
C ILE A 115 -0.31 5.73 4.65
N ASP A 116 -0.63 5.72 3.37
CA ASP A 116 0.31 5.44 2.29
C ASP A 116 1.45 6.46 2.26
N VAL A 117 1.13 7.74 2.37
CA VAL A 117 2.13 8.81 2.43
C VAL A 117 3.06 8.63 3.64
N VAL A 118 2.51 8.33 4.81
CA VAL A 118 3.32 8.13 6.03
C VAL A 118 4.25 6.93 5.88
N VAL A 119 3.74 5.81 5.38
CA VAL A 119 4.54 4.59 5.15
C VAL A 119 5.58 4.80 4.06
N ALA A 120 5.24 5.48 2.96
CA ALA A 120 6.17 5.79 1.87
C ALA A 120 7.34 6.66 2.35
N VAL A 121 7.06 7.74 3.09
CA VAL A 121 8.09 8.62 3.66
C VAL A 121 9.02 7.83 4.59
N TYR A 122 8.45 6.96 5.45
CA TYR A 122 9.24 6.09 6.30
C TYR A 122 10.14 5.13 5.51
N LEU A 123 9.62 4.50 4.46
CA LEU A 123 10.37 3.56 3.65
C LEU A 123 11.51 4.23 2.86
N VAL A 124 11.32 5.47 2.38
CA VAL A 124 12.41 6.26 1.77
C VAL A 124 13.51 6.52 2.79
N TRP A 125 13.16 6.87 4.03
CA TRP A 125 14.14 7.02 5.10
C TRP A 125 14.84 5.70 5.45
N LEU A 126 14.08 4.60 5.53
CA LEU A 126 14.61 3.27 5.85
C LEU A 126 15.56 2.80 4.75
N ALA A 127 15.22 3.00 3.48
CA ALA A 127 16.05 2.60 2.34
C ALA A 127 17.47 3.19 2.41
N ARG A 128 17.63 4.42 2.91
CA ARG A 128 18.94 5.08 3.12
C ARG A 128 19.79 4.42 4.21
N ARG A 129 19.18 3.62 5.08
CA ARG A 129 19.85 2.88 6.16
C ARG A 129 20.11 1.42 5.82
N LEU A 130 19.55 0.92 4.73
CA LEU A 130 19.71 -0.46 4.30
C LEU A 130 20.85 -0.58 3.27
N PRO A 131 21.67 -1.65 3.35
CA PRO A 131 22.67 -1.90 2.32
C PRO A 131 22.00 -2.03 0.94
N ALA A 132 22.43 -1.19 0.00
CA ALA A 132 21.86 -1.07 -1.35
C ALA A 132 20.34 -0.79 -1.38
N GLY A 133 19.74 -0.28 -0.30
CA GLY A 133 18.29 -0.05 -0.21
C GLY A 133 17.46 -1.33 -0.33
N ASN A 134 18.04 -2.50 -0.04
CA ASN A 134 17.33 -3.78 -0.15
C ASN A 134 16.45 -4.02 1.08
N LEU A 135 15.13 -4.00 0.90
CA LEU A 135 14.14 -4.13 1.97
C LEU A 135 14.31 -5.41 2.78
N ARG A 136 14.71 -6.52 2.15
CA ARG A 136 14.91 -7.81 2.85
C ARG A 136 16.05 -7.78 3.87
N ARG A 137 16.90 -6.75 3.84
CA ARG A 137 17.97 -6.53 4.83
C ARG A 137 17.52 -5.73 6.05
N ALA A 138 16.27 -5.27 6.09
CA ALA A 138 15.71 -4.64 7.29
C ALA A 138 15.63 -5.66 8.45
N ARG A 139 15.73 -5.15 9.68
CA ARG A 139 15.78 -5.96 10.90
C ARG A 139 14.43 -6.03 11.60
#